data_AF-A0A536DDA6-F1
#
_entry.id   AF-A0A536DDA6-F1
#
_cell.length_a   1.000
_cell.length_b   1.000
_cell.length_c   1.000
_cell.angle_alpha   90.00
_cell.angle_beta   90.00
_cell.angle_gamma   90.00
#
_symmetry.space_group_name_H-M   'P 1'
#
loop_
_entity.id
_entity.type
_entity.pdbx_description
1 polymer ?
#
loop_
_entity_poly.entity_id
_entity_poly.type
_entity_poly.pdbx_seq_one_letter_code
_entity_poly.pdbx_strand_id
1 'polypeptide(L)'
;MNLHYRSLLEVSDLMRAKQLSPVELTREMLDRIGRLNPSLGAYYTIFADQALAEASSAESEIAGGRWRGPLHGVPIAFKDLYELGPTTAGSKLLAGHVARREADLVARARADG
;
A
#
# COMPACT_ATOMS: atom_id res chain seq x y z
N MET A 1 -1.10 18.80 -1.17
CA MET A 1 0.36 18.59 -1.10
C MET A 1 0.72 17.53 -2.14
N ASN A 2 1.79 17.69 -2.93
CA ASN A 2 2.17 16.71 -3.97
C ASN A 2 2.84 15.45 -3.35
N LEU A 3 2.11 14.74 -2.47
CA LEU A 3 2.62 13.58 -1.72
C LEU A 3 3.11 12.46 -2.66
N HIS A 4 2.43 12.26 -3.79
CA HIS A 4 2.77 11.27 -4.81
C HIS A 4 4.09 11.52 -5.57
N TYR A 5 4.72 12.68 -5.39
CA TYR A 5 6.07 12.98 -5.93
C TYR A 5 7.17 12.92 -4.87
N ARG A 6 6.80 12.74 -3.59
CA ARG A 6 7.80 12.58 -2.52
C ARG A 6 8.36 11.17 -2.54
N SER A 7 9.61 11.05 -2.12
CA SER A 7 10.23 9.77 -1.86
C SER A 7 9.59 9.07 -0.66
N LEU A 8 9.77 7.75 -0.60
CA LEU A 8 9.34 6.94 0.53
C LEU A 8 9.91 7.46 1.85
N LEU A 9 11.19 7.81 1.88
CA LEU A 9 11.85 8.30 3.10
C LEU A 9 11.27 9.64 3.56
N GLU A 10 10.96 10.56 2.64
CA GLU A 10 10.34 11.84 3.00
C GLU A 10 8.94 11.66 3.60
N VAL A 11 8.09 10.81 3.03
CA VAL A 11 6.76 10.57 3.62
C VAL A 11 6.87 9.80 4.94
N SER A 12 7.84 8.89 5.06
CA SER A 12 8.13 8.16 6.28
C SER A 12 8.58 9.08 7.42
N ASP A 13 9.48 10.02 7.15
CA ASP A 13 9.95 10.99 8.14
C ASP A 13 8.82 11.92 8.60
N LEU A 14 7.95 12.34 7.68
CA LEU A 14 6.75 13.11 8.03
C LEU A 14 5.78 12.31 8.91
N MET A 15 5.57 11.02 8.62
CA MET A 15 4.74 10.13 9.43
C MET A 15 5.34 9.91 10.82
N ARG A 16 6.66 9.64 10.90
CA ARG A 16 7.37 9.51 12.17
C ARG A 16 7.28 10.78 13.02
N ALA A 17 7.37 11.94 12.38
CA ALA A 17 7.22 13.25 13.03
C ALA A 17 5.75 13.63 13.32
N LYS A 18 4.78 12.76 12.99
CA LYS A 18 3.32 12.98 13.14
C LYS A 18 2.82 14.22 12.38
N GLN A 19 3.48 14.57 11.29
CA GLN A 19 3.12 15.67 10.39
C GLN A 19 2.31 15.21 9.18
N LEU A 20 2.23 13.89 8.97
CA LEU A 20 1.41 13.24 7.94
C LEU A 20 0.81 11.98 8.55
N SER A 21 -0.48 11.75 8.35
CA SER A 21 -1.10 10.48 8.73
C SER A 21 -0.89 9.42 7.64
N PRO A 22 -0.61 8.15 8.00
CA PRO A 22 -0.69 7.02 7.08
C PRO A 22 -2.06 6.91 6.38
N VAL A 23 -3.15 7.22 7.08
CA VAL A 23 -4.52 7.19 6.56
C VAL A 23 -4.71 8.30 5.52
N GLU A 24 -4.22 9.51 5.81
CA GLU A 24 -4.25 10.63 4.86
C GLU A 24 -3.48 10.31 3.58
N LEU A 25 -2.26 9.77 3.71
CA LEU A 25 -1.45 9.37 2.56
C LEU A 25 -2.15 8.28 1.73
N THR A 26 -2.72 7.28 2.39
CA THR A 26 -3.40 6.16 1.74
C THR A 26 -4.64 6.62 0.98
N ARG A 27 -5.46 7.51 1.58
CA ARG A 27 -6.62 8.11 0.91
C ARG A 27 -6.20 8.91 -0.32
N GLU A 28 -5.19 9.77 -0.22
CA GLU A 28 -4.69 10.56 -1.35
C GLU A 28 -4.19 9.65 -2.50
N MET A 29 -3.52 8.53 -2.19
CA MET A 29 -3.10 7.57 -3.23
C MET A 29 -4.30 6.87 -3.86
N LEU A 30 -5.28 6.41 -3.07
CA LEU A 30 -6.49 5.76 -3.59
C LEU A 30 -7.32 6.70 -4.47
N ASP A 31 -7.48 7.97 -4.08
CA ASP A 31 -8.18 8.99 -4.87
C ASP A 31 -7.46 9.26 -6.20
N ARG A 32 -6.12 9.32 -6.16
CA ARG A 32 -5.31 9.45 -7.37
C ARG A 32 -5.44 8.24 -8.29
N ILE A 33 -5.42 7.03 -7.73
CA ILE A 33 -5.65 5.79 -8.48
C ILE A 33 -7.03 5.82 -9.12
N GLY A 34 -8.09 6.16 -8.37
CA GLY A 34 -9.45 6.27 -8.89
C GLY A 34 -9.57 7.23 -10.08
N ARG A 35 -8.87 8.36 -10.03
CA ARG A 35 -8.87 9.36 -11.11
C ARG A 35 -8.05 8.95 -12.33
N LEU A 36 -6.89 8.31 -12.15
CA LEU A 36 -5.93 8.11 -13.25
C LEU A 36 -5.94 6.70 -13.83
N ASN A 37 -6.20 5.68 -13.00
CA ASN A 37 -6.14 4.27 -13.42
C ASN A 37 -7.06 3.91 -14.60
N PRO A 38 -8.29 4.49 -14.75
CA PRO A 38 -9.12 4.20 -15.91
C PRO A 38 -8.47 4.53 -17.27
N SER A 39 -7.56 5.52 -17.29
CA SER A 39 -6.82 5.91 -18.51
C SER A 39 -5.45 5.25 -18.64
N LEU A 40 -4.81 4.92 -17.51
CA LEU A 40 -3.45 4.41 -17.47
C LEU A 40 -3.36 2.88 -17.47
N GLY A 41 -4.37 2.19 -16.92
CA GLY A 41 -4.33 0.73 -16.74
C GLY A 41 -3.16 0.26 -15.87
N ALA A 42 -2.75 1.05 -14.87
CA ALA A 42 -1.56 0.79 -14.06
C ALA A 42 -1.79 -0.23 -12.92
N TYR A 43 -3.02 -0.32 -12.39
CA TYR A 43 -3.42 -1.22 -11.32
C TYR A 43 -4.46 -2.21 -11.80
N TYR A 44 -4.24 -3.49 -11.48
CA TYR A 44 -5.16 -4.58 -11.80
C TYR A 44 -6.15 -4.86 -10.65
N THR A 45 -5.64 -4.99 -9.42
CA THR A 45 -6.45 -5.19 -8.20
C THR A 45 -6.06 -4.14 -7.17
N ILE A 46 -7.07 -3.53 -6.54
CA ILE A 46 -6.90 -2.48 -5.54
C ILE A 46 -7.52 -2.98 -4.23
N PHE A 47 -6.70 -3.10 -3.19
CA PHE A 47 -7.12 -3.54 -1.85
C PHE A 47 -7.49 -2.34 -0.96
N ALA A 48 -8.44 -1.50 -1.40
CA ALA A 48 -8.70 -0.20 -0.77
C ALA A 48 -9.06 -0.29 0.71
N ASP A 49 -10.00 -1.16 1.07
CA ASP A 49 -10.47 -1.31 2.45
C ASP A 49 -9.37 -1.86 3.36
N GLN A 50 -8.63 -2.85 2.88
CA GLN A 50 -7.52 -3.45 3.62
C GLN A 50 -6.38 -2.44 3.81
N ALA A 51 -6.02 -1.67 2.77
CA ALA A 51 -4.98 -0.64 2.85
C ALA A 51 -5.36 0.44 3.88
N LEU A 52 -6.63 0.86 3.91
CA LEU A 52 -7.12 1.83 4.91
C LEU A 52 -7.11 1.26 6.34
N ALA A 53 -7.47 -0.01 6.51
CA ALA A 53 -7.41 -0.68 7.81
C ALA A 53 -5.97 -0.80 8.34
N GLU A 54 -5.03 -1.19 7.48
CA GLU A 54 -3.60 -1.26 7.82
C GLU A 54 -3.02 0.12 8.14
N ALA A 55 -3.36 1.15 7.34
CA ALA A 55 -2.96 2.52 7.61
C ALA A 55 -3.48 3.05 8.96
N SER A 56 -4.71 2.71 9.33
CA SER A 56 -5.30 3.06 10.63
C SER A 56 -4.57 2.39 11.80
N SER A 57 -4.18 1.12 11.63
CA SER A 57 -3.34 0.41 12.61
C SER A 57 -1.98 1.10 12.77
N ALA A 58 -1.30 1.39 11.65
CA ALA A 58 -0.02 2.07 11.65
C ALA A 58 -0.11 3.47 12.31
N GLU A 59 -1.16 4.24 12.01
CA GLU A 59 -1.40 5.55 12.64
C GLU A 59 -1.51 5.42 14.16
N SER A 60 -2.29 4.45 14.65
CA SER A 60 -2.46 4.19 16.08
C SER A 60 -1.13 3.81 16.77
N GLU A 61 -0.29 3.05 16.08
CA GLU A 61 1.04 2.64 16.57
C GLU A 61 2.04 3.79 16.61
N ILE A 62 2.11 4.58 15.54
CA ILE A 62 2.93 5.80 15.44
C ILE A 62 2.51 6.80 16.52
N ALA A 63 1.21 7.02 16.69
CA ALA A 63 0.66 7.87 17.74
C ALA A 63 1.12 7.40 19.13
N GLY A 64 1.10 6.08 19.36
CA GLY A 64 1.57 5.41 20.57
C GLY A 64 3.10 5.27 20.71
N GLY A 65 3.90 5.85 19.81
CA GLY A 65 5.37 5.82 19.88
C GLY A 65 6.02 4.51 19.43
N ARG A 66 5.27 3.59 18.83
CA ARG A 66 5.76 2.31 18.31
C ARG A 66 6.19 2.46 16.85
N TRP A 67 7.36 3.04 16.61
CA TRP A 67 7.90 3.19 15.26
C TRP A 67 8.59 1.89 14.79
N ARG A 68 8.13 1.29 13.70
CA ARG A 68 8.68 0.04 13.15
C ARG A 68 9.86 0.24 12.18
N GLY A 69 9.88 1.36 11.47
CA GLY A 69 10.91 1.64 10.48
C GLY A 69 10.36 2.36 9.25
N PRO A 70 11.18 2.54 8.21
CA PRO A 70 10.85 3.39 7.06
C PRO A 70 9.57 3.03 6.30
N LEU A 71 9.11 1.78 6.36
CA LEU A 71 7.89 1.33 5.67
C LEU A 71 6.61 1.56 6.49
N HIS A 72 6.73 1.92 7.78
CA HIS A 72 5.60 1.96 8.70
C HIS A 72 4.54 3.00 8.27
N GLY A 73 3.41 2.49 7.79
CA GLY A 73 2.29 3.31 7.27
C GLY A 73 2.43 3.79 5.83
N VAL A 74 3.48 3.40 5.10
CA VAL A 74 3.66 3.74 3.67
C VAL A 74 2.86 2.75 2.81
N PRO A 75 1.93 3.19 1.95
CA PRO A 75 1.22 2.28 1.05
C PRO A 75 2.16 1.75 -0.05
N ILE A 76 2.12 0.44 -0.28
CA ILE A 76 2.98 -0.26 -1.25
C ILE A 76 2.13 -0.93 -2.32
N ALA A 77 2.55 -0.82 -3.58
CA ALA A 77 1.98 -1.56 -4.70
C ALA A 77 2.89 -2.73 -5.08
N PHE A 78 2.31 -3.90 -5.26
CA PHE A 78 3.02 -5.09 -5.73
C PHE A 78 2.67 -5.37 -7.19
N LYS A 79 3.65 -5.88 -7.93
CA LYS A 79 3.41 -6.38 -9.28
C LYS A 79 2.43 -7.57 -9.21
N ASP A 80 1.59 -7.74 -10.22
CA ASP A 80 0.66 -8.88 -10.37
C ASP A 80 1.37 -10.22 -10.64
N LEU A 81 2.53 -10.44 -10.02
CA LEU A 81 3.30 -11.69 -10.00
C LEU A 81 3.51 -12.19 -8.57
N TYR A 82 3.20 -11.37 -7.56
CA TYR A 82 3.25 -11.75 -6.16
C TYR A 82 1.89 -12.29 -5.74
N GLU A 83 1.89 -13.50 -5.19
CA GLU A 83 0.68 -14.12 -4.64
C GLU A 83 0.10 -13.23 -3.51
N LEU A 84 -1.02 -12.56 -3.79
CA LEU A 84 -1.76 -11.73 -2.83
C LEU A 84 -3.20 -11.59 -3.34
N GLY A 85 -4.13 -12.39 -2.81
CA GLY A 85 -5.53 -12.36 -3.27
C GLY A 85 -5.66 -12.69 -4.77
N PRO A 86 -6.54 -12.02 -5.52
CA PRO A 86 -6.63 -12.17 -6.98
C PRO A 86 -5.31 -11.81 -7.66
N THR A 87 -4.78 -12.72 -8.50
CA THR A 87 -3.59 -12.44 -9.31
C THR A 87 -3.62 -13.18 -10.63
N THR A 88 -3.15 -12.56 -11.71
CA THR A 88 -3.25 -13.13 -13.07
C THR A 88 -1.93 -13.29 -13.81
N ALA A 89 -0.81 -12.79 -13.26
CA ALA A 89 0.46 -12.71 -13.97
C ALA A 89 0.35 -12.02 -15.35
N GLY A 90 -0.64 -11.15 -15.54
CA GLY A 90 -0.94 -10.54 -16.84
C GLY A 90 -1.35 -11.55 -17.92
N SER A 91 -1.80 -12.75 -17.55
CA SER A 91 -2.11 -13.84 -18.47
C SER A 91 -3.56 -14.31 -18.35
N LYS A 92 -4.21 -14.52 -19.49
CA LYS A 92 -5.56 -15.11 -19.56
C LYS A 92 -5.61 -16.53 -18.98
N LEU A 93 -4.47 -17.24 -18.93
CA LEU A 93 -4.40 -18.58 -18.33
C LEU A 93 -4.78 -18.55 -16.85
N LEU A 94 -4.46 -17.46 -16.16
CA LEU A 94 -4.75 -17.26 -14.75
C LEU A 94 -5.93 -16.31 -14.53
N ALA A 95 -6.78 -16.13 -15.55
CA ALA A 95 -8.01 -15.35 -15.40
C ALA A 95 -8.89 -16.01 -14.31
N GLY A 96 -9.21 -15.26 -13.25
CA GLY A 96 -9.98 -15.76 -12.11
C GLY A 96 -9.17 -16.52 -11.06
N HIS A 97 -7.84 -16.60 -11.20
CA HIS A 97 -6.99 -17.18 -10.16
C HIS A 97 -6.99 -16.30 -8.89
N VAL A 98 -7.12 -16.96 -7.74
CA VAL A 98 -6.98 -16.36 -6.42
C VAL A 98 -5.91 -17.15 -5.69
N ALA A 99 -4.88 -16.45 -5.21
CA ALA A 99 -3.77 -17.05 -4.50
C ALA A 99 -4.26 -17.77 -3.23
N ARG A 100 -3.69 -18.96 -2.96
CA ARG A 100 -4.02 -19.76 -1.76
C ARG A 100 -3.22 -19.34 -0.53
N ARG A 101 -2.12 -18.62 -0.76
CA ARG A 101 -1.22 -18.11 0.27
C ARG A 101 -0.66 -16.76 -0.17
N GLU A 102 -0.21 -15.98 0.79
CA GLU A 102 0.51 -14.74 0.51
C GLU A 102 1.99 -15.05 0.18
N ALA A 103 2.57 -14.29 -0.74
CA ALA A 103 4.00 -14.35 -1.05
C ALA A 103 4.84 -13.84 0.12
N ASP A 104 5.96 -14.52 0.43
CA ASP A 104 6.82 -14.19 1.57
C ASP A 104 7.34 -12.74 1.56
N LEU A 105 7.54 -12.16 0.37
CA LEU A 105 7.95 -10.77 0.22
C LEU A 105 6.86 -9.80 0.71
N VAL A 106 5.59 -10.07 0.40
CA VAL A 106 4.46 -9.26 0.83
C VAL A 106 4.31 -9.35 2.35
N ALA A 107 4.40 -10.56 2.89
CA ALA A 107 4.36 -10.80 4.34
C ALA A 107 5.47 -10.04 5.08
N ARG A 108 6.70 -10.06 4.53
CA ARG A 108 7.83 -9.30 5.09
C ARG A 108 7.62 -7.79 5.02
N ALA A 109 7.17 -7.28 3.87
CA ALA A 109 6.90 -5.84 3.70
C ALA A 109 5.87 -5.34 4.73
N ARG A 110 4.83 -6.13 5.01
CA ARG A 110 3.81 -5.85 6.02
C ARG A 110 4.34 -5.97 7.46
N ALA A 111 5.29 -6.87 7.71
CA ALA A 111 5.93 -6.98 9.02
C ALA A 111 6.85 -5.79 9.31
N ASP A 112 7.55 -5.29 8.28
CA ASP A 112 8.45 -4.13 8.35
C ASP A 112 7.70 -2.78 8.27
N GLY A 113 6.41 -2.81 7.90
CA GLY A 113 5.51 -1.67 7.84
C GLY A 113 4.10 -2.00 8.32
#